data_AF-R6DF16-F1
#
_entry.id   AF-R6DF16-F1
#
_cell.length_a   1.000
_cell.length_b   1.000
_cell.length_c   1.000
_cell.angle_alpha   90.00
_cell.angle_beta   90.00
_cell.angle_gamma   90.00
#
_symmetry.space_group_name_H-M   'P 1'
#
loop_
_entity.id
_entity.type
_entity.pdbx_description
1 polymer ?
#
loop_
_entity_poly.entity_id
_entity_poly.type
_entity_poly.pdbx_seq_one_letter_code
_entity_poly.pdbx_strand_id
1 'polypeptide(L)'
;MLPQDPTTLFVRKTVEEDLYEVLEEQNQIKTFFGETRQEIWQNVIALLGIEDLLKKHPYDLSGGEQQKAALAKVLLRQPAILLLDEPTKGLDAGSKKRLGELLVGLSQKKVTILMVSHDIEFCAKYATKTGLFFDGNIASMQDTKEFFVENHFYTTAANRMCRNFFPDVVTVRDAIRVCTDTDIEDCNEFVLKEVEQEKAVQEKNNQKKAEQDKIEQEKVQQNKMQQDKEEQKKDEQSKNEQEKAKQDQAEGLSAENINGNKNEISGKASVQNSDSDAVTERTTKERIATERENSKHSVDTKQILSVVLTELIGIPLCIAIGFFFFGDRKYLFISMMTAVLSCIPFWTSLSRGKYSAKKVVLIAVLVAIATAGRSVFFMFPGIKPMAAVVIVTGISLGAEAGFLTGSLTMLLSNMLFGQGPWTPWQMFSMGLIGLLAGLLATAGKERMEKRSSLCLFGLISPLVIYGGIMNFASLLMMSYTINKESIIAIYLSGIPVDLLHAVSTVVFLAVGGKPMLEKIERVKKKHGIE
;
A
#
# COMPACT_ATOMS: atom_id res chain seq x y z
N MET A 1 -1.42 1.07 30.88
CA MET A 1 -2.35 0.85 29.76
C MET A 1 -1.58 1.00 28.48
N LEU A 2 -1.79 0.13 27.50
CA LEU A 2 -1.34 0.32 26.13
C LEU A 2 -2.48 0.98 25.34
N PRO A 3 -2.35 2.25 24.93
CA PRO A 3 -3.35 2.95 24.13
C PRO A 3 -3.30 2.49 22.66
N GLN A 4 -4.36 2.78 21.90
CA GLN A 4 -4.42 2.48 20.46
C GLN A 4 -3.33 3.18 19.64
N ASP A 5 -2.87 4.37 20.08
CA ASP A 5 -1.74 5.08 19.50
C ASP A 5 -0.51 4.94 20.40
N PRO A 6 0.45 4.06 20.07
CA PRO A 6 1.63 3.81 20.90
C PRO A 6 2.54 5.03 21.03
N THR A 7 2.47 5.99 20.09
CA THR A 7 3.34 7.18 20.10
C THR A 7 3.11 8.08 21.30
N THR A 8 1.89 8.04 21.85
CA THR A 8 1.51 8.80 23.06
C THR A 8 2.28 8.39 24.31
N LEU A 9 2.96 7.24 24.29
CA LEU A 9 3.75 6.75 25.41
C LEU A 9 5.22 7.19 25.35
N PHE A 10 5.73 7.66 24.21
CA PHE A 10 7.15 7.97 24.03
C PHE A 10 7.45 9.47 24.22
N VAL A 11 8.47 9.76 25.02
CA VAL A 11 8.86 11.13 25.40
C VAL A 11 10.36 11.37 25.19
N ARG A 12 11.16 10.31 25.14
CA ARG A 12 12.62 10.36 25.08
C ARG A 12 13.15 10.22 23.66
N LYS A 13 14.45 10.48 23.50
CA LYS A 13 15.10 10.52 22.18
C LYS A 13 15.41 9.12 21.66
N THR A 14 15.55 8.14 22.53
CA THR A 14 15.76 6.74 22.16
C THR A 14 14.77 5.86 22.89
N VAL A 15 14.46 4.71 22.29
CA VAL A 15 13.64 3.68 22.95
C VAL A 15 14.28 3.26 24.28
N GLU A 16 15.60 3.11 24.31
CA GLU A 16 16.35 2.76 25.51
C GLU A 16 16.10 3.75 26.65
N GLU A 17 16.25 5.06 26.40
CA GLU A 17 15.99 6.10 27.40
C GLU A 17 14.55 6.06 27.91
N ASP A 18 13.59 5.87 27.00
CA ASP A 18 12.15 5.81 27.30
C ASP A 18 11.79 4.62 28.21
N LEU A 19 12.45 3.48 27.99
CA LEU A 19 12.26 2.26 28.78
C LEU A 19 13.01 2.32 30.13
N TYR A 20 14.21 2.90 30.17
CA TYR A 20 14.96 3.06 31.42
C TYR A 20 14.27 4.01 32.41
N GLU A 21 13.66 5.08 31.93
CA GLU A 21 12.87 6.00 32.76
C GLU A 21 11.81 5.26 33.58
N VAL A 22 11.13 4.28 32.95
CA VAL A 22 10.15 3.43 33.63
C VAL A 22 10.76 2.61 34.75
N LEU A 23 11.95 2.04 34.54
CA LEU A 23 12.65 1.24 35.54
C LEU A 23 13.16 2.09 36.71
N GLU A 24 13.59 3.33 36.46
CA GLU A 24 14.07 4.25 37.50
C GLU A 24 12.96 4.71 38.44
N GLU A 25 11.76 4.96 37.91
CA GLU A 25 10.59 5.34 38.70
C GLU A 25 10.13 4.24 39.68
N GLN A 26 10.58 2.99 39.51
CA GLN A 26 10.19 1.86 40.36
C GLN A 26 11.00 1.70 41.65
N ASN A 27 11.68 2.74 42.13
CA ASN A 27 12.52 2.69 43.35
C ASN A 27 11.83 2.23 44.65
N GLN A 28 10.51 1.99 44.67
CA GLN A 28 9.77 1.58 45.88
C GLN A 28 8.85 0.35 45.69
N ILE A 29 8.78 -0.27 44.52
CA ILE A 29 7.83 -1.36 44.25
C ILE A 29 8.52 -2.70 44.46
N LYS A 30 8.02 -3.51 45.42
CA LYS A 30 8.41 -4.92 45.57
C LYS A 30 8.18 -5.63 44.23
N THR A 31 9.24 -6.15 43.62
CA THR A 31 9.13 -6.92 42.38
C THR A 31 8.23 -8.12 42.62
N PHE A 32 7.24 -8.33 41.73
CA PHE A 32 6.23 -9.38 41.92
C PHE A 32 6.84 -10.80 41.83
N PHE A 33 8.03 -10.91 41.22
CA PHE A 33 8.70 -12.16 40.90
C PHE A 33 10.07 -12.35 41.57
N GLY A 34 10.50 -11.43 42.44
CA GLY A 34 11.83 -11.51 43.09
C GLY A 34 13.03 -11.31 42.16
N GLU A 35 12.78 -10.97 40.88
CA GLU A 35 13.79 -10.71 39.85
C GLU A 35 14.52 -9.38 40.08
N THR A 36 15.77 -9.30 39.66
CA THR A 36 16.53 -8.04 39.59
C THR A 36 16.08 -7.18 38.42
N ARG A 37 16.32 -5.86 38.47
CA ARG A 37 15.97 -4.94 37.37
C ARG A 37 16.59 -5.35 36.03
N GLN A 38 17.81 -5.86 36.07
CA GLN A 38 18.53 -6.33 34.90
C GLN A 38 17.86 -7.57 34.29
N GLU A 39 17.41 -8.50 35.12
CA GLU A 39 16.65 -9.67 34.66
C GLU A 39 15.31 -9.27 34.03
N ILE A 40 14.56 -8.35 34.67
CA ILE A 40 13.28 -7.85 34.12
C ILE A 40 13.51 -7.19 32.77
N TRP A 41 14.52 -6.33 32.66
CA TRP A 41 14.89 -5.69 31.41
C TRP A 41 15.20 -6.73 30.33
N GLN A 42 16.16 -7.63 30.59
CA GLN A 42 16.56 -8.65 29.62
C GLN A 42 15.39 -9.53 29.20
N ASN A 43 14.55 -9.93 30.15
CA ASN A 43 13.35 -10.72 29.89
C ASN A 43 12.38 -9.98 28.97
N VAL A 44 12.03 -8.73 29.27
CA VAL A 44 11.05 -7.96 28.47
C VAL A 44 11.60 -7.63 27.08
N ILE A 45 12.86 -7.22 26.97
CA ILE A 45 13.48 -6.90 25.68
C ILE A 45 13.55 -8.16 24.78
N ALA A 46 14.05 -9.28 25.32
CA ALA A 46 14.17 -10.53 24.57
C ALA A 46 12.83 -11.10 24.13
N LEU A 47 11.85 -11.01 25.02
CA LEU A 47 10.49 -11.48 24.77
C LEU A 47 9.80 -10.74 23.62
N LEU A 48 10.08 -9.45 23.47
CA LEU A 48 9.49 -8.61 22.43
C LEU A 48 10.37 -8.49 21.18
N GLY A 49 11.63 -8.94 21.25
CA GLY A 49 12.58 -8.90 20.15
C GLY A 49 12.87 -7.47 19.70
N ILE A 50 13.15 -6.57 20.66
CA ILE A 50 13.37 -5.14 20.41
C ILE A 50 14.80 -4.67 20.67
N GLU A 51 15.75 -5.59 20.78
CA GLU A 51 17.18 -5.34 21.03
C GLU A 51 17.76 -4.33 20.02
N ASP A 52 17.48 -4.56 18.73
CA ASP A 52 17.98 -3.73 17.63
C ASP A 52 17.29 -2.36 17.55
N LEU A 53 16.24 -2.15 18.34
CA LEU A 53 15.44 -0.91 18.36
C LEU A 53 15.85 0.05 19.46
N LEU A 54 16.57 -0.43 20.49
CA LEU A 54 16.90 0.33 21.69
C LEU A 54 17.55 1.69 21.40
N LYS A 55 18.47 1.73 20.43
CA LYS A 55 19.22 2.95 20.08
C LYS A 55 18.50 3.87 19.10
N LYS A 56 17.36 3.45 18.55
CA LYS A 56 16.60 4.23 17.55
C LYS A 56 15.67 5.22 18.25
N HIS A 57 15.31 6.28 17.52
CA HIS A 57 14.27 7.20 17.95
C HIS A 57 12.89 6.53 17.81
N PRO A 58 11.98 6.63 18.80
CA PRO A 58 10.68 5.94 18.76
C PRO A 58 9.83 6.28 17.52
N TYR A 59 9.93 7.51 17.01
CA TYR A 59 9.19 7.97 15.84
C TYR A 59 9.77 7.48 14.50
N ASP A 60 10.98 6.91 14.50
CA ASP A 60 11.61 6.32 13.31
C ASP A 60 11.27 4.82 13.16
N LEU A 61 10.61 4.24 14.16
CA LEU A 61 10.16 2.84 14.16
C LEU A 61 8.93 2.66 13.27
N SER A 62 8.79 1.48 12.67
CA SER A 62 7.54 1.06 12.03
C SER A 62 6.40 0.92 13.06
N GLY A 63 5.14 0.97 12.64
CA GLY A 63 4.00 0.90 13.58
C GLY A 63 4.00 -0.35 14.46
N GLY A 64 4.41 -1.51 13.93
CA GLY A 64 4.52 -2.74 14.72
C GLY A 64 5.70 -2.71 15.71
N GLU A 65 6.82 -2.09 15.34
CA GLU A 65 7.97 -1.86 16.23
C GLU A 65 7.60 -0.87 17.35
N GLN A 66 6.87 0.20 17.03
CA GLN A 66 6.33 1.13 18.03
C GLN A 66 5.41 0.41 19.02
N GLN A 67 4.53 -0.47 18.53
CA GLN A 67 3.63 -1.26 19.38
C GLN A 67 4.41 -2.15 20.36
N LYS A 68 5.48 -2.80 19.89
CA LYS A 68 6.35 -3.64 20.74
C LYS A 68 7.08 -2.80 21.78
N ALA A 69 7.70 -1.69 21.38
CA ALA A 69 8.39 -0.80 22.31
C ALA A 69 7.43 -0.21 23.37
N ALA A 70 6.22 0.15 22.97
CA ALA A 70 5.19 0.66 23.86
C ALA A 70 4.71 -0.42 24.85
N LEU A 71 4.50 -1.65 24.36
CA LEU A 71 4.18 -2.78 25.22
C LEU A 71 5.33 -3.09 26.20
N ALA A 72 6.59 -3.03 25.76
CA ALA A 72 7.75 -3.16 26.63
C ALA A 72 7.69 -2.15 27.78
N LYS A 73 7.44 -0.87 27.44
CA LYS A 73 7.31 0.21 28.41
C LYS A 73 6.24 -0.07 29.47
N VAL A 74 5.10 -0.64 29.06
CA VAL A 74 4.02 -1.02 29.98
C VAL A 74 4.39 -2.25 30.82
N LEU A 75 5.03 -3.26 30.24
CA LEU A 75 5.40 -4.51 30.93
C LEU A 75 6.53 -4.33 31.95
N LEU A 76 7.47 -3.41 31.69
CA LEU A 76 8.52 -3.06 32.65
C LEU A 76 7.93 -2.55 33.98
N ARG A 77 6.70 -2.03 33.99
CA ARG A 77 6.00 -1.64 35.23
C ARG A 77 5.54 -2.82 36.09
N GLN A 78 5.65 -4.06 35.61
CA GLN A 78 5.12 -5.27 36.25
C GLN A 78 3.66 -5.11 36.74
N PRO A 79 2.71 -4.74 35.85
CA PRO A 79 1.36 -4.44 36.28
C PRO A 79 0.61 -5.71 36.74
N ALA A 80 -0.14 -5.61 37.84
CA ALA A 80 -1.11 -6.64 38.22
C ALA A 80 -2.33 -6.68 37.28
N ILE A 81 -2.64 -5.54 36.64
CA ILE A 81 -3.72 -5.39 35.66
C ILE A 81 -3.17 -4.73 34.40
N LEU A 82 -3.24 -5.45 33.27
CA LEU A 82 -2.81 -4.99 31.96
C LEU A 82 -4.02 -4.64 31.10
N LEU A 83 -4.13 -3.37 30.73
CA LEU A 83 -5.17 -2.86 29.84
C LEU A 83 -4.58 -2.64 28.44
N LEU A 84 -5.16 -3.29 27.43
CA LEU A 84 -4.67 -3.30 26.05
C LEU A 84 -5.76 -2.82 25.09
N ASP A 85 -5.49 -1.73 24.37
CA ASP A 85 -6.38 -1.22 23.32
C ASP A 85 -5.78 -1.52 21.94
N GLU A 86 -6.41 -2.43 21.20
CA GLU A 86 -6.02 -2.89 19.87
C GLU A 86 -4.56 -3.37 19.76
N PRO A 87 -4.10 -4.31 20.62
CA PRO A 87 -2.68 -4.63 20.73
C PRO A 87 -2.09 -5.36 19.52
N THR A 88 -2.92 -5.84 18.60
CA THR A 88 -2.50 -6.57 17.40
C THR A 88 -2.33 -5.69 16.16
N LYS A 89 -2.70 -4.40 16.26
CA LYS A 89 -2.66 -3.46 15.14
C LYS A 89 -1.23 -3.27 14.65
N GLY A 90 -1.03 -3.40 13.33
CA GLY A 90 0.28 -3.23 12.70
C GLY A 90 1.28 -4.37 12.95
N LEU A 91 0.90 -5.44 13.65
CA LEU A 91 1.75 -6.62 13.85
C LEU A 91 1.57 -7.65 12.73
N ASP A 92 2.69 -8.24 12.29
CA ASP A 92 2.70 -9.40 11.41
C ASP A 92 2.22 -10.68 12.14
N ALA A 93 1.96 -11.75 11.39
CA ALA A 93 1.43 -13.01 11.95
C ALA A 93 2.34 -13.65 13.00
N GLY A 94 3.66 -13.59 12.83
CA GLY A 94 4.63 -14.12 13.78
C GLY A 94 4.66 -13.29 15.07
N SER A 95 4.68 -11.96 14.95
CA SER A 95 4.61 -11.06 16.10
C SER A 95 3.29 -11.20 16.87
N LYS A 96 2.15 -11.36 16.18
CA LYS A 96 0.86 -11.65 16.84
C LYS A 96 0.92 -12.96 17.62
N LYS A 97 1.49 -14.03 17.05
CA LYS A 97 1.63 -15.32 17.75
C LYS A 97 2.43 -15.16 19.05
N ARG A 98 3.59 -14.51 18.98
CA ARG A 98 4.46 -14.23 20.15
C ARG A 98 3.74 -13.39 21.21
N LEU A 99 3.02 -12.35 20.78
CA LEU A 99 2.21 -11.53 21.67
C LEU A 99 1.13 -12.36 22.38
N GLY A 100 0.39 -13.19 21.65
CA GLY A 100 -0.64 -14.03 22.25
C GLY A 100 -0.08 -15.03 23.27
N GLU A 101 1.04 -15.68 22.95
CA GLU A 101 1.74 -16.59 23.86
C GLU A 101 2.23 -15.86 25.13
N LEU A 102 2.74 -14.64 24.96
CA LEU A 102 3.10 -13.77 26.07
C LEU A 102 1.89 -13.46 26.97
N LEU A 103 0.76 -13.03 26.41
CA LEU A 103 -0.43 -12.72 27.20
C LEU A 103 -0.94 -13.94 27.98
N VAL A 104 -0.88 -15.13 27.38
CA VAL A 104 -1.21 -16.39 28.07
C VAL A 104 -0.24 -16.65 29.23
N GLY A 105 1.07 -16.50 29.01
CA GLY A 105 2.07 -16.67 30.06
C GLY A 105 1.91 -15.67 31.21
N LEU A 106 1.58 -14.41 30.92
CA LEU A 106 1.28 -13.39 31.93
C LEU A 106 0.01 -13.74 32.73
N SER A 107 -1.03 -14.21 32.04
CA SER A 107 -2.26 -14.66 32.69
C SER A 107 -2.02 -15.83 33.64
N GLN A 108 -1.18 -16.81 33.26
CA GLN A 108 -0.79 -17.93 34.13
C GLN A 108 -0.02 -17.47 35.36
N LYS A 109 0.74 -16.37 35.24
CA LYS A 109 1.40 -15.68 36.35
C LYS A 109 0.47 -14.76 37.17
N LYS A 110 -0.86 -14.90 37.03
CA LYS A 110 -1.91 -14.13 37.74
C LYS A 110 -1.98 -12.64 37.40
N VAL A 111 -1.47 -12.22 36.24
CA VAL A 111 -1.76 -10.88 35.71
C VAL A 111 -3.17 -10.87 35.13
N THR A 112 -4.00 -9.91 35.52
CA THR A 112 -5.33 -9.71 34.92
C THR A 112 -5.18 -8.91 33.64
N ILE A 113 -5.72 -9.41 32.53
CA ILE A 113 -5.58 -8.76 31.21
C ILE A 113 -6.98 -8.41 30.71
N LEU A 114 -7.21 -7.14 30.40
CA LEU A 114 -8.39 -6.67 29.67
C LEU A 114 -7.94 -6.12 28.33
N MET A 115 -8.50 -6.67 27.25
CA MET A 115 -8.13 -6.33 25.89
C MET A 115 -9.36 -5.93 25.08
N VAL A 116 -9.24 -4.83 24.35
CA VAL A 116 -10.18 -4.42 23.29
C VAL A 116 -9.53 -4.73 21.95
N SER A 117 -10.24 -5.42 21.07
CA SER A 117 -9.70 -5.85 19.78
C SER A 117 -10.81 -6.15 18.78
N HIS A 118 -10.61 -5.75 17.52
CA HIS A 118 -11.41 -6.22 16.38
C HIS A 118 -10.83 -7.50 15.72
N ASP A 119 -9.67 -7.98 16.16
CA ASP A 119 -9.06 -9.22 15.69
C ASP A 119 -9.72 -10.44 16.34
N ILE A 120 -10.78 -10.92 15.68
CA ILE A 120 -11.59 -12.06 16.11
C ILE A 120 -10.74 -13.34 16.27
N GLU A 121 -9.82 -13.59 15.34
CA GLU A 121 -8.99 -14.81 15.35
C GLU A 121 -8.02 -14.80 16.54
N PHE A 122 -7.45 -13.64 16.85
CA PHE A 122 -6.60 -13.46 18.03
C PHE A 122 -7.39 -13.65 19.33
N CYS A 123 -8.55 -13.01 19.46
CA CYS A 123 -9.42 -13.16 20.63
C CYS A 123 -9.83 -14.62 20.84
N ALA A 124 -10.28 -15.29 19.78
CA ALA A 124 -10.71 -16.69 19.82
C ALA A 124 -9.61 -17.65 20.28
N LYS A 125 -8.35 -17.32 20.01
CA LYS A 125 -7.21 -18.17 20.32
C LYS A 125 -6.62 -17.93 21.72
N TYR A 126 -6.63 -16.69 22.19
CA TYR A 126 -5.85 -16.29 23.38
C TYR A 126 -6.70 -15.76 24.55
N ALA A 127 -7.96 -15.38 24.33
CA ALA A 127 -8.82 -14.87 25.39
C ALA A 127 -9.50 -16.02 26.15
N THR A 128 -9.70 -15.85 27.46
CA THR A 128 -10.45 -16.80 28.30
C THR A 128 -11.96 -16.52 28.28
N LYS A 129 -12.33 -15.24 28.35
CA LYS A 129 -13.71 -14.74 28.21
C LYS A 129 -13.77 -13.68 27.14
N THR A 130 -14.86 -13.68 26.38
CA THR A 130 -15.10 -12.71 25.31
C THR A 130 -16.47 -12.08 25.48
N GLY A 131 -16.57 -10.78 25.22
CA GLY A 131 -17.82 -10.06 25.20
C GLY A 131 -17.94 -9.11 24.02
N LEU A 132 -19.16 -8.89 23.56
CA LEU A 132 -19.48 -7.97 22.47
C LEU A 132 -19.86 -6.61 23.07
N PHE A 133 -19.12 -5.57 22.72
CA PHE A 133 -19.48 -4.20 23.05
C PHE A 133 -20.27 -3.58 21.89
N PHE A 134 -21.50 -3.13 22.16
CA PHE A 134 -22.40 -2.55 21.16
C PHE A 134 -23.24 -1.44 21.80
N ASP A 135 -23.32 -0.29 21.13
CA ASP A 135 -24.15 0.87 21.54
C ASP A 135 -23.95 1.28 23.01
N GLY A 136 -22.67 1.44 23.40
CA GLY A 136 -22.30 1.85 24.76
C GLY A 136 -22.46 0.78 25.85
N ASN A 137 -22.90 -0.44 25.51
CA ASN A 137 -23.18 -1.51 26.44
C ASN A 137 -22.47 -2.83 26.06
N ILE A 138 -22.27 -3.72 27.04
CA ILE A 138 -21.84 -5.10 26.77
C ILE A 138 -23.09 -5.91 26.41
N ALA A 139 -23.27 -6.20 25.12
CA ALA A 139 -24.44 -6.91 24.60
C ALA A 139 -24.44 -8.40 24.99
N SER A 140 -23.26 -9.01 25.08
CA SER A 140 -23.09 -10.40 25.53
C SER A 140 -21.69 -10.60 26.11
N MET A 141 -21.55 -11.55 27.04
CA MET A 141 -20.26 -11.94 27.62
C MET A 141 -20.33 -13.40 28.07
N GLN A 142 -19.43 -14.23 27.56
CA GLN A 142 -19.39 -15.67 27.78
C GLN A 142 -17.93 -16.15 27.82
N ASP A 143 -17.73 -17.44 28.09
CA ASP A 143 -16.44 -18.07 27.82
C ASP A 143 -16.15 -18.01 26.31
N THR A 144 -14.89 -17.77 25.94
CA THR A 144 -14.51 -17.43 24.56
C THR A 144 -15.01 -18.43 23.52
N LYS A 145 -14.93 -19.73 23.82
CA LYS A 145 -15.39 -20.77 22.89
C LYS A 145 -16.89 -20.69 22.65
N GLU A 146 -17.68 -20.61 23.73
CA GLU A 146 -19.14 -20.52 23.67
C GLU A 146 -19.56 -19.25 22.92
N PHE A 147 -18.94 -18.11 23.25
CA PHE A 147 -19.15 -16.84 22.56
C PHE A 147 -19.03 -16.99 21.04
N PHE A 148 -17.96 -17.60 20.56
CA PHE A 148 -17.72 -17.73 19.13
C PHE A 148 -18.56 -18.84 18.45
N VAL A 149 -18.99 -19.88 19.17
CA VAL A 149 -19.87 -20.92 18.61
C VAL A 149 -21.29 -20.39 18.40
N GLU A 150 -21.83 -19.64 19.37
CA GLU A 150 -23.20 -19.13 19.33
C GLU A 150 -23.36 -17.94 18.36
N ASN A 151 -22.31 -17.11 18.25
CA ASN A 151 -22.35 -15.93 17.38
C ASN A 151 -22.16 -16.28 15.90
N HIS A 152 -23.16 -15.96 15.08
CA HIS A 152 -23.11 -16.23 13.63
C HIS A 152 -22.30 -15.16 12.87
N PHE A 153 -22.39 -13.91 13.33
CA PHE A 153 -21.75 -12.77 12.68
C PHE A 153 -20.35 -12.50 13.22
N TYR A 154 -20.15 -12.54 14.53
CA TYR A 154 -18.87 -12.23 15.16
C TYR A 154 -18.15 -13.52 15.57
N THR A 155 -17.78 -14.32 14.57
CA THR A 155 -17.02 -15.57 14.76
C THR A 155 -15.92 -15.74 13.73
N THR A 156 -15.01 -16.65 14.03
CA THR A 156 -13.81 -16.95 13.24
C THR A 156 -14.16 -17.49 11.87
N ALA A 157 -13.21 -17.42 10.93
CA ALA A 157 -13.35 -18.06 9.63
C ALA A 157 -13.51 -19.58 9.76
N ALA A 158 -12.80 -20.21 10.68
CA ALA A 158 -12.87 -21.65 10.92
C ALA A 158 -14.28 -22.10 11.35
N ASN A 159 -14.89 -21.42 12.34
CA ASN A 159 -16.25 -21.74 12.75
C ASN A 159 -17.24 -21.55 11.60
N ARG A 160 -17.17 -20.41 10.88
CA ARG A 160 -18.08 -20.14 9.74
C ARG A 160 -18.04 -21.23 8.66
N MET A 161 -16.87 -21.83 8.42
CA MET A 161 -16.71 -22.89 7.41
C MET A 161 -17.14 -24.26 7.94
N CYS A 162 -16.83 -24.57 9.20
CA CYS A 162 -16.95 -25.92 9.74
C CYS A 162 -18.26 -26.16 10.49
N ARG A 163 -18.97 -25.14 10.98
CA ARG A 163 -20.09 -25.30 11.95
C ARG A 163 -21.23 -26.23 11.52
N ASN A 164 -21.46 -26.42 10.23
CA ASN A 164 -22.49 -27.34 9.72
C ASN A 164 -22.09 -28.81 9.86
N PHE A 165 -20.79 -29.09 9.98
CA PHE A 165 -20.23 -30.42 10.15
C PHE A 165 -19.74 -30.62 11.60
N PHE A 166 -19.10 -29.59 12.16
CA PHE A 166 -18.45 -29.60 13.46
C PHE A 166 -18.81 -28.31 14.22
N PRO A 167 -19.88 -28.33 15.04
CA PRO A 167 -20.41 -27.13 15.68
C PRO A 167 -19.45 -26.51 16.71
N ASP A 168 -18.61 -27.33 17.34
CA ASP A 168 -17.68 -26.91 18.41
C ASP A 168 -16.33 -26.36 17.91
N VAL A 169 -16.14 -26.27 16.59
CA VAL A 169 -14.88 -25.78 16.00
C VAL A 169 -14.87 -24.27 15.99
N VAL A 170 -13.93 -23.66 16.72
CA VAL A 170 -13.75 -22.20 16.75
C VAL A 170 -12.46 -21.79 16.05
N THR A 171 -11.35 -22.49 16.22
CA THR A 171 -10.08 -22.10 15.59
C THR A 171 -9.71 -23.03 14.43
N VAL A 172 -8.77 -22.61 13.58
CA VAL A 172 -8.18 -23.48 12.56
C VAL A 172 -7.55 -24.72 13.20
N ARG A 173 -6.98 -24.59 14.40
CA ARG A 173 -6.41 -25.72 15.15
C ARG A 173 -7.47 -26.74 15.55
N ASP A 174 -8.64 -26.26 15.99
CA ASP A 174 -9.77 -27.13 16.29
C ASP A 174 -10.24 -27.87 15.04
N ALA A 175 -10.31 -27.17 13.90
CA ALA A 175 -10.70 -27.77 12.62
C ALA A 175 -9.74 -28.89 12.20
N ILE A 176 -8.43 -28.65 12.29
CA ILE A 176 -7.44 -29.68 11.95
C ILE A 176 -7.57 -30.87 12.89
N ARG A 177 -7.65 -30.64 14.21
CA ARG A 177 -7.80 -31.71 15.21
C ARG A 177 -8.99 -32.62 14.86
N VAL A 178 -10.14 -32.03 14.55
CA VAL A 178 -11.36 -32.79 14.26
C VAL A 178 -11.30 -33.49 12.89
N CYS A 179 -10.55 -32.95 11.92
CA CYS A 179 -10.41 -33.57 10.60
C CYS A 179 -9.32 -34.65 10.54
N THR A 180 -8.28 -34.59 11.38
CA THR A 180 -7.14 -35.51 11.32
C THR A 180 -7.08 -36.47 12.52
N ASP A 181 -7.97 -36.34 13.50
CA ASP A 181 -7.95 -37.10 14.76
C ASP A 181 -6.58 -37.02 15.48
N THR A 182 -5.85 -35.93 15.22
CA THR A 182 -4.51 -35.69 15.78
C THR A 182 -4.59 -34.55 16.76
N ASP A 183 -4.25 -34.80 18.02
CA ASP A 183 -3.98 -33.73 18.96
C ASP A 183 -2.69 -33.03 18.54
N ILE A 184 -2.84 -31.81 18.01
CA ILE A 184 -1.69 -30.94 17.74
C ILE A 184 -1.27 -30.30 19.06
N GLU A 185 -0.69 -31.09 19.98
CA GLU A 185 0.10 -30.54 21.09
C GLU A 185 1.50 -30.07 20.60
N ASP A 186 1.89 -30.43 19.38
CA ASP A 186 3.27 -30.33 18.89
C ASP A 186 3.61 -29.10 18.04
N CYS A 187 3.11 -27.92 18.42
CA CYS A 187 3.69 -26.66 17.93
C CYS A 187 4.53 -25.95 18.98
N ASN A 188 4.39 -26.28 20.27
CA ASN A 188 5.24 -25.71 21.31
C ASN A 188 6.57 -26.45 21.41
N GLU A 189 6.60 -27.77 21.22
CA GLU A 189 7.87 -28.53 21.23
C GLU A 189 8.71 -28.27 19.97
N PHE A 190 8.09 -28.12 18.80
CA PHE A 190 8.79 -27.75 17.56
C PHE A 190 9.36 -26.32 17.63
N VAL A 191 8.59 -25.38 18.20
CA VAL A 191 9.05 -23.99 18.39
C VAL A 191 10.08 -23.88 19.49
N LEU A 192 9.97 -24.62 20.60
CA LEU A 192 11.00 -24.67 21.63
C LEU A 192 12.29 -25.28 21.09
N LYS A 193 12.21 -26.34 20.27
CA LYS A 193 13.37 -26.92 19.57
C LYS A 193 13.96 -25.97 18.53
N GLU A 194 13.15 -25.23 17.77
CA GLU A 194 13.64 -24.20 16.86
C GLU A 194 14.28 -23.02 17.61
N VAL A 195 13.69 -22.57 18.71
CA VAL A 195 14.25 -21.49 19.55
C VAL A 195 15.53 -21.95 20.25
N GLU A 196 15.62 -23.20 20.70
CA GLU A 196 16.85 -23.79 21.24
C GLU A 196 17.93 -23.97 20.16
N GLN A 197 17.53 -24.38 18.95
CA GLN A 197 18.45 -24.46 17.80
C GLN A 197 18.92 -23.08 17.34
N GLU A 198 18.04 -22.07 17.29
CA GLU A 198 18.40 -20.69 16.98
C GLU A 198 19.33 -20.12 18.05
N LYS A 199 19.05 -20.35 19.35
CA LYS A 199 19.97 -19.97 20.44
C LYS A 199 21.33 -20.65 20.29
N ALA A 200 21.38 -21.95 19.98
CA ALA A 200 22.64 -22.67 19.80
C ALA A 200 23.42 -22.20 18.55
N VAL A 201 22.73 -21.85 17.47
CA VAL A 201 23.34 -21.27 16.26
C VAL A 201 23.86 -19.86 16.54
N GLN A 202 23.13 -19.07 17.33
CA GLN A 202 23.50 -17.70 17.69
C GLN A 202 24.66 -17.67 18.68
N GLU A 203 24.73 -18.59 19.64
CA GLU A 203 25.90 -18.79 20.50
C GLU A 203 27.13 -19.21 19.69
N LYS A 204 26.99 -20.15 18.75
CA LYS A 204 28.09 -20.54 17.86
C LYS A 204 28.56 -19.39 16.96
N ASN A 205 27.65 -18.58 16.45
CA ASN A 205 27.99 -17.42 15.63
C ASN A 205 28.67 -16.32 16.46
N ASN A 206 28.22 -16.09 17.70
CA ASN A 206 28.85 -15.15 18.63
C ASN A 206 30.25 -15.63 19.04
N GLN A 207 30.45 -16.92 19.27
CA GLN A 207 31.78 -17.49 19.55
C GLN A 207 32.72 -17.35 18.35
N LYS A 208 32.25 -17.66 17.14
CA LYS A 208 33.04 -17.47 15.90
C LYS A 208 33.39 -16.00 15.66
N LYS A 209 32.47 -15.08 15.95
CA LYS A 209 32.70 -13.64 15.83
C LYS A 209 33.74 -13.15 16.84
N ALA A 210 33.65 -13.58 18.10
CA ALA A 210 34.64 -13.27 19.13
C ALA A 210 36.04 -13.86 18.79
N GLU A 211 36.10 -15.01 18.14
CA GLU A 211 37.35 -15.62 17.68
C GLU A 211 37.94 -14.87 16.46
N GLN A 212 37.11 -14.45 15.51
CA GLN A 212 37.52 -13.58 14.41
C GLN A 212 38.02 -12.22 14.89
N ASP A 213 37.32 -11.59 15.83
CA ASP A 213 37.70 -10.29 16.41
C ASP A 213 39.06 -10.40 17.14
N LYS A 214 39.34 -11.52 17.82
CA LYS A 214 40.66 -11.80 18.42
C LYS A 214 41.76 -11.95 17.37
N ILE A 215 41.51 -12.72 16.30
CA ILE A 215 42.47 -12.91 15.21
C ILE A 215 42.76 -11.58 14.51
N GLU A 216 41.76 -10.73 14.33
CA GLU A 216 41.92 -9.42 13.72
C GLU A 216 42.70 -8.46 14.63
N GLN A 217 42.46 -8.48 15.94
CA GLN A 217 43.27 -7.73 16.92
C GLN A 217 44.74 -8.20 16.94
N GLU A 218 44.99 -9.50 16.89
CA GLU A 218 46.37 -10.04 16.84
C GLU A 218 47.08 -9.64 15.54
N LYS A 219 46.39 -9.66 14.39
CA LYS A 219 46.94 -9.19 13.11
C LYS A 219 47.26 -7.70 13.12
N VAL A 220 46.38 -6.88 13.70
CA VAL A 220 46.63 -5.44 13.85
C VAL A 220 47.84 -5.18 14.75
N GLN A 221 48.01 -5.96 15.81
CA GLN A 221 49.15 -5.84 16.73
C GLN A 221 50.47 -6.32 16.09
N GLN A 222 50.44 -7.39 15.31
CA GLN A 222 51.60 -7.85 14.53
C GLN A 222 52.01 -6.83 13.47
N ASN A 223 51.05 -6.26 12.73
CA ASN A 223 51.33 -5.25 11.72
C ASN A 223 51.93 -3.98 12.33
N LYS A 224 51.46 -3.54 13.51
CA LYS A 224 52.09 -2.45 14.26
C LYS A 224 53.54 -2.76 14.63
N MET A 225 53.81 -3.92 15.22
CA MET A 225 55.19 -4.32 15.56
C MET A 225 56.11 -4.44 14.34
N GLN A 226 55.56 -4.75 13.17
CA GLN A 226 56.30 -4.88 11.93
C GLN A 226 56.60 -3.51 11.30
N GLN A 227 55.64 -2.58 11.36
CA GLN A 227 55.83 -1.18 11.00
C GLN A 227 56.87 -0.50 11.89
N ASP A 228 56.81 -0.71 13.22
CA ASP A 228 57.80 -0.15 14.15
C ASP A 228 59.22 -0.66 13.85
N LYS A 229 59.37 -1.92 13.43
CA LYS A 229 60.66 -2.50 13.01
C LYS A 229 61.15 -1.96 11.67
N GLU A 230 60.25 -1.66 10.74
CA GLU A 230 60.62 -1.04 9.46
C GLU A 230 61.00 0.43 9.63
N GLU A 231 60.34 1.18 10.52
CA GLU A 231 60.75 2.53 10.89
C GLU A 231 62.13 2.55 11.54
N GLN A 232 62.41 1.63 12.49
CA GLN A 232 63.75 1.53 13.10
C GLN A 232 64.84 1.20 12.07
N LYS A 233 64.56 0.35 11.08
CA LYS A 233 65.50 0.04 9.99
C LYS A 233 65.72 1.23 9.05
N LYS A 234 64.68 2.00 8.76
CA LYS A 234 64.80 3.23 7.95
C LYS A 234 65.59 4.31 8.68
N ASP A 235 65.41 4.43 10.00
CA ASP A 235 66.19 5.35 10.83
C ASP A 235 67.68 4.94 10.89
N GLU A 236 68.00 3.65 10.97
CA GLU A 236 69.38 3.15 10.85
C GLU A 236 69.98 3.36 9.45
N GLN A 237 69.20 3.11 8.39
CA GLN A 237 69.66 3.34 7.01
C GLN A 237 69.89 4.83 6.74
N SER A 238 69.03 5.72 7.24
CA SER A 238 69.21 7.17 7.07
C SER A 238 70.45 7.70 7.81
N LYS A 239 70.79 7.14 8.97
CA LYS A 239 72.05 7.45 9.69
C LYS A 239 73.27 6.97 8.90
N ASN A 240 73.22 5.75 8.36
CA ASN A 240 74.32 5.20 7.56
C ASN A 240 74.49 5.92 6.22
N GLU A 241 73.41 6.38 5.57
CA GLU A 241 73.46 7.18 4.35
C GLU A 241 73.95 8.61 4.62
N GLN A 242 73.64 9.21 5.77
CA GLN A 242 74.24 10.49 6.18
C GLN A 242 75.74 10.38 6.49
N GLU A 243 76.21 9.24 7.02
CA GLU A 243 77.64 8.98 7.18
C GLU A 243 78.33 8.74 5.84
N LYS A 244 77.70 8.01 4.90
CA LYS A 244 78.23 7.80 3.54
C LYS A 244 78.22 9.07 2.68
N ALA A 245 77.19 9.90 2.77
CA ALA A 245 77.13 11.18 2.03
C ALA A 245 78.19 12.19 2.50
N LYS A 246 78.70 12.06 3.74
CA LYS A 246 79.87 12.81 4.20
C LYS A 246 81.20 12.27 3.66
N GLN A 247 81.25 10.99 3.27
CA GLN A 247 82.43 10.38 2.63
C GLN A 247 82.44 10.58 1.11
N ASP A 248 81.28 10.56 0.44
CA ASP A 248 81.19 10.59 -1.03
C ASP A 248 81.14 12.01 -1.63
N GLN A 249 81.12 13.07 -0.81
CA GLN A 249 81.40 14.45 -1.27
C GLN A 249 82.91 14.75 -1.44
N ALA A 250 83.79 13.77 -1.19
CA ALA A 250 85.24 13.94 -1.30
C ALA A 250 85.81 13.60 -2.68
N GLU A 251 85.11 12.88 -3.56
CA GLU A 251 85.74 12.41 -4.82
C GLU A 251 84.76 12.35 -6.03
N GLY A 252 85.09 13.10 -7.09
CA GLY A 252 84.96 12.61 -8.47
C GLY A 252 83.69 12.94 -9.27
N LEU A 253 83.77 13.98 -10.10
CA LEU A 253 82.91 14.22 -11.27
C LEU A 253 83.27 13.28 -12.44
N SER A 254 82.26 12.72 -13.12
CA SER A 254 81.99 12.85 -14.59
C SER A 254 81.51 11.59 -15.35
N ALA A 255 80.60 11.85 -16.32
CA ALA A 255 80.16 11.09 -17.51
C ALA A 255 79.16 9.92 -17.32
N GLU A 256 77.88 10.00 -17.76
CA GLU A 256 77.28 9.91 -19.13
C GLU A 256 77.32 8.52 -19.81
N ASN A 257 76.16 7.86 -20.04
CA ASN A 257 75.49 7.67 -21.35
C ASN A 257 74.46 6.49 -21.46
N ILE A 258 73.29 6.79 -22.10
CA ILE A 258 72.57 6.04 -23.19
C ILE A 258 71.96 4.65 -22.86
N ASN A 259 70.74 4.19 -23.23
CA ASN A 259 69.53 4.64 -23.99
C ASN A 259 68.36 3.66 -23.66
N GLY A 260 67.10 4.04 -23.97
CA GLY A 260 66.02 3.04 -24.12
C GLY A 260 64.55 3.49 -24.08
N ASN A 261 64.09 4.20 -25.13
CA ASN A 261 62.71 4.49 -25.61
C ASN A 261 61.65 3.38 -25.38
N LYS A 262 60.30 3.55 -25.40
CA LYS A 262 59.28 4.51 -25.93
C LYS A 262 57.91 3.99 -25.39
N ASN A 263 56.76 4.67 -25.27
CA ASN A 263 56.02 5.60 -26.15
C ASN A 263 54.75 6.07 -25.41
N GLU A 264 54.32 7.31 -25.61
CA GLU A 264 52.91 7.77 -25.56
C GLU A 264 52.77 8.94 -26.54
N ILE A 265 51.71 8.97 -27.38
CA ILE A 265 51.27 10.15 -28.13
C ILE A 265 49.74 10.20 -28.23
N SER A 266 49.23 11.42 -28.02
CA SER A 266 47.84 11.86 -28.06
C SER A 266 47.36 12.35 -29.44
N GLY A 267 46.04 12.50 -29.60
CA GLY A 267 45.45 13.83 -29.91
C GLY A 267 44.85 14.13 -31.30
N LYS A 268 43.71 14.84 -31.23
CA LYS A 268 43.17 15.95 -32.07
C LYS A 268 42.38 15.73 -33.40
N ALA A 269 41.09 16.11 -33.33
CA ALA A 269 40.35 17.24 -33.96
C ALA A 269 40.24 17.50 -35.50
N SER A 270 39.07 18.08 -35.87
CA SER A 270 38.67 19.01 -36.98
C SER A 270 37.76 18.43 -38.11
N VAL A 271 36.52 18.91 -38.37
CA VAL A 271 35.94 20.10 -39.12
C VAL A 271 35.60 19.81 -40.60
N GLN A 272 34.35 20.10 -41.08
CA GLN A 272 33.93 20.99 -42.23
C GLN A 272 32.51 20.73 -42.84
N ASN A 273 31.91 21.80 -43.41
CA ASN A 273 30.54 21.99 -43.99
C ASN A 273 30.39 21.66 -45.51
N SER A 274 29.14 21.54 -46.02
CA SER A 274 28.60 22.30 -47.20
C SER A 274 27.12 21.96 -47.58
N ASP A 275 26.49 22.91 -48.30
CA ASP A 275 25.05 23.16 -48.59
C ASP A 275 24.32 22.27 -49.63
N SER A 276 22.97 22.25 -49.61
CA SER A 276 22.09 22.50 -50.77
C SER A 276 20.58 22.46 -50.43
N ASP A 277 19.86 23.53 -50.77
CA ASP A 277 18.40 23.67 -50.74
C ASP A 277 17.90 24.24 -52.08
N ALA A 278 16.66 23.89 -52.45
CA ALA A 278 15.74 24.54 -53.42
C ALA A 278 15.21 23.69 -54.58
N VAL A 279 14.53 22.55 -54.31
CA VAL A 279 13.52 21.96 -55.23
C VAL A 279 12.42 21.21 -54.45
N THR A 280 11.71 21.84 -53.51
CA THR A 280 10.66 21.08 -52.77
C THR A 280 9.51 21.90 -52.18
N GLU A 281 8.99 22.93 -52.86
CA GLU A 281 7.89 23.74 -52.27
C GLU A 281 6.60 23.84 -53.10
N ARG A 282 6.53 23.23 -54.29
CA ARG A 282 5.31 23.29 -55.13
C ARG A 282 4.43 22.04 -55.10
N THR A 283 4.93 20.89 -54.64
CA THR A 283 4.19 19.62 -54.62
C THR A 283 3.40 19.35 -53.33
N THR A 284 3.58 20.17 -52.29
CA THR A 284 2.97 19.95 -50.98
C THR A 284 1.62 20.66 -50.82
N LYS A 285 1.41 21.81 -51.48
CA LYS A 285 0.17 22.59 -51.34
C LYS A 285 -1.03 21.96 -52.05
N GLU A 286 -0.83 21.26 -53.16
CA GLU A 286 -1.93 20.58 -53.87
C GLU A 286 -2.38 19.29 -53.16
N ARG A 287 -1.49 18.58 -52.44
CA ARG A 287 -1.89 17.42 -51.62
C ARG A 287 -2.70 17.82 -50.38
N ILE A 288 -2.45 18.99 -49.82
CA ILE A 288 -3.15 19.49 -48.61
C ILE A 288 -4.57 19.99 -48.93
N ALA A 289 -4.85 20.39 -50.17
CA ALA A 289 -6.19 20.83 -50.57
C ALA A 289 -7.14 19.63 -50.76
N THR A 290 -6.66 18.52 -51.33
CA THR A 290 -7.49 17.35 -51.62
C THR A 290 -7.80 16.48 -50.39
N GLU A 291 -6.96 16.53 -49.34
CA GLU A 291 -7.24 15.84 -48.06
C GLU A 291 -8.24 16.58 -47.17
N ARG A 292 -8.48 17.88 -47.39
CA ARG A 292 -9.42 18.68 -46.59
C ARG A 292 -10.89 18.51 -46.96
N GLU A 293 -11.21 17.98 -48.15
CA GLU A 293 -12.61 17.73 -48.54
C GLU A 293 -13.15 16.35 -48.08
N ASN A 294 -12.29 15.43 -47.67
CA ASN A 294 -12.70 14.06 -47.28
C ASN A 294 -12.75 13.80 -45.77
N SER A 295 -12.40 14.76 -44.90
CA SER A 295 -12.50 14.59 -43.44
C SER A 295 -13.91 14.88 -42.89
N LYS A 296 -14.95 14.29 -43.48
CA LYS A 296 -16.20 14.09 -42.73
C LYS A 296 -15.95 12.94 -41.77
N HIS A 297 -15.99 13.22 -40.47
CA HIS A 297 -15.95 12.24 -39.38
C HIS A 297 -16.91 11.07 -39.67
N SER A 298 -16.41 9.98 -40.26
CA SER A 298 -17.10 8.71 -40.27
C SER A 298 -16.82 8.06 -38.92
N VAL A 299 -17.75 8.28 -37.99
CA VAL A 299 -17.77 7.57 -36.73
C VAL A 299 -17.76 6.06 -37.05
N ASP A 300 -16.76 5.34 -36.57
CA ASP A 300 -16.61 3.90 -36.82
C ASP A 300 -17.69 3.14 -36.02
N THR A 301 -18.88 3.00 -36.62
CA THR A 301 -20.07 2.42 -36.00
C THR A 301 -19.81 1.03 -35.42
N LYS A 302 -18.88 0.26 -36.01
CA LYS A 302 -18.49 -1.07 -35.51
C LYS A 302 -17.72 -0.99 -34.20
N GLN A 303 -16.95 0.07 -34.00
CA GLN A 303 -16.20 0.28 -32.77
C GLN A 303 -17.10 0.76 -31.64
N ILE A 304 -17.98 1.72 -31.90
CA ILE A 304 -18.98 2.14 -30.90
C ILE A 304 -19.85 0.94 -30.50
N LEU A 305 -20.26 0.12 -31.47
CA LEU A 305 -21.00 -1.10 -31.19
C LEU A 305 -20.19 -2.09 -30.33
N SER A 306 -18.88 -2.24 -30.59
CA SER A 306 -18.00 -3.08 -29.77
C SER A 306 -17.86 -2.56 -28.34
N VAL A 307 -17.67 -1.26 -28.15
CA VAL A 307 -17.55 -0.62 -26.82
C VAL A 307 -18.84 -0.80 -26.05
N VAL A 308 -19.97 -0.47 -26.68
CA VAL A 308 -21.31 -0.63 -26.10
C VAL A 308 -21.57 -2.10 -25.76
N LEU A 309 -21.28 -3.04 -26.66
CA LEU A 309 -21.53 -4.46 -26.41
C LEU A 309 -20.66 -5.01 -25.27
N THR A 310 -19.36 -4.70 -25.27
CA THR A 310 -18.43 -5.20 -24.25
C THR A 310 -18.70 -4.55 -22.88
N GLU A 311 -19.00 -3.24 -22.84
CA GLU A 311 -19.17 -2.52 -21.58
C GLU A 311 -20.59 -2.60 -21.02
N LEU A 312 -21.64 -2.41 -21.83
CA LEU A 312 -23.04 -2.47 -21.35
C LEU A 312 -23.60 -3.89 -21.21
N ILE A 313 -22.98 -4.91 -21.81
CA ILE A 313 -23.39 -6.31 -21.63
C ILE A 313 -22.33 -7.11 -20.87
N GLY A 314 -21.07 -7.05 -21.29
CA GLY A 314 -20.01 -7.88 -20.71
C GLY A 314 -19.75 -7.59 -19.23
N ILE A 315 -19.69 -6.33 -18.82
CA ILE A 315 -19.44 -5.95 -17.42
C ILE A 315 -20.65 -6.28 -16.52
N PRO A 316 -21.90 -5.89 -16.85
CA PRO A 316 -23.07 -6.30 -16.06
C PRO A 316 -23.23 -7.82 -15.97
N LEU A 317 -22.94 -8.56 -17.05
CA LEU A 317 -22.96 -10.03 -17.03
C LEU A 317 -21.87 -10.58 -16.10
N CYS A 318 -20.66 -10.02 -16.14
CA CYS A 318 -19.57 -10.40 -15.24
C CYS A 318 -19.92 -10.12 -13.77
N ILE A 319 -20.52 -8.96 -13.49
CA ILE A 319 -21.01 -8.61 -12.15
C ILE A 319 -22.13 -9.58 -11.72
N ALA A 320 -23.09 -9.89 -12.59
CA ALA A 320 -24.19 -10.81 -12.30
C ALA A 320 -23.69 -12.25 -12.06
N ILE A 321 -22.85 -12.79 -12.95
CA ILE A 321 -22.23 -14.11 -12.76
C ILE A 321 -21.41 -14.11 -11.47
N GLY A 322 -20.63 -13.06 -11.24
CA GLY A 322 -19.88 -12.84 -10.02
C GLY A 322 -20.75 -12.97 -8.77
N PHE A 323 -21.85 -12.23 -8.74
CA PHE A 323 -22.79 -12.20 -7.63
C PHE A 323 -23.50 -13.55 -7.42
N PHE A 324 -24.08 -14.15 -8.48
CA PHE A 324 -24.87 -15.38 -8.38
C PHE A 324 -24.04 -16.66 -8.19
N PHE A 325 -22.85 -16.76 -8.80
CA PHE A 325 -22.03 -17.98 -8.75
C PHE A 325 -20.97 -17.97 -7.65
N PHE A 326 -20.36 -16.82 -7.36
CA PHE A 326 -19.21 -16.76 -6.45
C PHE A 326 -19.54 -16.25 -5.04
N GLY A 327 -20.75 -15.71 -4.85
CA GLY A 327 -21.19 -15.09 -3.60
C GLY A 327 -20.39 -13.83 -3.24
N ASP A 328 -20.88 -13.05 -2.27
CA ASP A 328 -20.32 -11.74 -1.92
C ASP A 328 -18.84 -11.74 -1.49
N ARG A 329 -18.25 -12.92 -1.22
CA ARG A 329 -16.88 -13.04 -0.68
C ARG A 329 -15.77 -12.95 -1.71
N LYS A 330 -16.06 -13.02 -3.02
CA LYS A 330 -15.03 -12.97 -4.09
C LYS A 330 -15.10 -11.69 -4.93
N TYR A 331 -15.53 -10.58 -4.34
CA TYR A 331 -15.64 -9.28 -5.04
C TYR A 331 -14.32 -8.74 -5.60
N LEU A 332 -13.16 -9.11 -5.02
CA LEU A 332 -11.84 -8.74 -5.55
C LEU A 332 -11.61 -9.34 -6.93
N PHE A 333 -12.00 -10.61 -7.12
CA PHE A 333 -11.91 -11.27 -8.41
C PHE A 333 -12.84 -10.61 -9.43
N ILE A 334 -14.07 -10.30 -9.03
CA ILE A 334 -15.06 -9.61 -9.89
C ILE A 334 -14.56 -8.20 -10.25
N SER A 335 -13.95 -7.48 -9.31
CA SER A 335 -13.37 -6.15 -9.54
C SER A 335 -12.19 -6.22 -10.52
N MET A 336 -11.32 -7.22 -10.39
CA MET A 336 -10.21 -7.45 -11.31
C MET A 336 -10.68 -7.85 -12.70
N MET A 337 -11.69 -8.72 -12.81
CA MET A 337 -12.32 -9.06 -14.09
C MET A 337 -13.01 -7.85 -14.72
N THR A 338 -13.72 -7.04 -13.93
CA THR A 338 -14.34 -5.80 -14.39
C THR A 338 -13.30 -4.79 -14.87
N ALA A 339 -12.16 -4.69 -14.19
CA ALA A 339 -11.04 -3.85 -14.60
C ALA A 339 -10.48 -4.31 -15.95
N VAL A 340 -10.19 -5.61 -16.09
CA VAL A 340 -9.70 -6.19 -17.34
C VAL A 340 -10.70 -5.96 -18.47
N LEU A 341 -11.99 -6.23 -18.25
CA LEU A 341 -13.06 -5.99 -19.22
C LEU A 341 -13.15 -4.52 -19.62
N SER A 342 -13.00 -3.58 -18.68
CA SER A 342 -12.98 -2.14 -18.98
C SER A 342 -11.79 -1.70 -19.83
N CYS A 343 -10.68 -2.45 -19.78
CA CYS A 343 -9.50 -2.17 -20.59
C CYS A 343 -9.59 -2.77 -22.01
N ILE A 344 -10.51 -3.72 -22.27
CA ILE A 344 -10.61 -4.39 -23.58
C ILE A 344 -10.91 -3.41 -24.73
N PRO A 345 -11.92 -2.53 -24.65
CA PRO A 345 -12.22 -1.63 -25.76
C PRO A 345 -11.07 -0.67 -26.02
N PHE A 346 -10.42 -0.20 -24.96
CA PHE A 346 -9.19 0.59 -25.05
C PHE A 346 -8.05 -0.17 -25.75
N TRP A 347 -7.78 -1.42 -25.37
CA TRP A 347 -6.73 -2.26 -26.00
C TRP A 347 -7.00 -2.52 -27.47
N THR A 348 -8.26 -2.80 -27.85
CA THR A 348 -8.64 -3.03 -29.25
C THR A 348 -8.46 -1.78 -30.11
N SER A 349 -8.64 -0.61 -29.52
CA SER A 349 -8.45 0.67 -30.20
C SER A 349 -6.95 1.04 -30.26
N LEU A 350 -6.17 0.67 -29.24
CA LEU A 350 -4.70 0.77 -29.26
C LEU A 350 -4.09 -0.12 -30.34
N SER A 351 -4.54 -1.38 -30.46
CA SER A 351 -4.05 -2.33 -31.47
C SER A 351 -4.40 -1.93 -32.91
N ARG A 352 -5.48 -1.15 -33.08
CA ARG A 352 -5.88 -0.57 -34.38
C ARG A 352 -5.13 0.73 -34.71
N GLY A 353 -4.17 1.16 -33.89
CA GLY A 353 -3.37 2.37 -34.10
C GLY A 353 -4.13 3.68 -33.87
N LYS A 354 -5.33 3.65 -33.28
CA LYS A 354 -6.15 4.85 -33.02
C LYS A 354 -5.70 5.64 -31.77
N TYR A 355 -4.99 4.99 -30.84
CA TYR A 355 -4.41 5.66 -29.68
C TYR A 355 -2.89 5.84 -29.84
N SER A 356 -2.44 7.10 -29.86
CA SER A 356 -1.02 7.42 -29.68
C SER A 356 -0.61 7.21 -28.22
N ALA A 357 0.63 6.80 -27.96
CA ALA A 357 1.20 6.71 -26.61
C ALA A 357 0.95 7.98 -25.76
N LYS A 358 0.96 9.15 -26.41
CA LYS A 358 0.68 10.44 -25.76
C LYS A 358 -0.76 10.54 -25.24
N LYS A 359 -1.75 9.96 -25.95
CA LYS A 359 -3.16 9.92 -25.52
C LYS A 359 -3.32 9.03 -24.29
N VAL A 360 -2.58 7.93 -24.22
CA VAL A 360 -2.57 7.03 -23.05
C VAL A 360 -2.02 7.74 -21.81
N VAL A 361 -0.91 8.46 -21.94
CA VAL A 361 -0.33 9.25 -20.85
C VAL A 361 -1.32 10.29 -20.34
N LEU A 362 -2.02 10.98 -21.23
CA LEU A 362 -3.03 11.96 -20.85
C LEU A 362 -4.19 11.34 -20.05
N ILE A 363 -4.68 10.17 -20.48
CA ILE A 363 -5.72 9.42 -19.74
C ILE A 363 -5.20 9.03 -18.35
N ALA A 364 -3.97 8.51 -18.25
CA ALA A 364 -3.37 8.14 -16.96
C ALA A 364 -3.26 9.33 -16.01
N VAL A 365 -2.87 10.51 -16.51
CA VAL A 365 -2.83 11.75 -15.73
C VAL A 365 -4.22 12.16 -15.26
N LEU A 366 -5.24 12.05 -16.11
CA LEU A 366 -6.63 12.37 -15.73
C LEU A 366 -7.18 11.42 -14.67
N VAL A 367 -6.89 10.12 -14.77
CA VAL A 367 -7.20 9.13 -13.72
C VAL A 367 -6.52 9.48 -12.40
N ALA A 368 -5.23 9.86 -12.44
CA ALA A 368 -4.49 10.26 -11.25
C ALA A 368 -5.09 11.52 -10.60
N ILE A 369 -5.44 12.54 -11.41
CA ILE A 369 -6.08 13.77 -10.93
C ILE A 369 -7.45 13.47 -10.31
N ALA A 370 -8.26 12.62 -10.96
CA ALA A 370 -9.57 12.24 -10.42
C ALA A 370 -9.43 11.50 -9.09
N THR A 371 -8.49 10.56 -9.00
CA THR A 371 -8.21 9.78 -7.79
C THR A 371 -7.70 10.67 -6.66
N ALA A 372 -6.73 11.54 -6.94
CA ALA A 372 -6.21 12.52 -5.97
C ALA A 372 -7.29 13.51 -5.53
N GLY A 373 -8.21 13.87 -6.43
CA GLY A 373 -9.37 14.69 -6.12
C GLY A 373 -10.26 14.09 -5.03
N ARG A 374 -10.37 12.76 -4.92
CA ARG A 374 -11.05 12.16 -3.76
C ARG A 374 -10.28 12.36 -2.46
N SER A 375 -8.95 12.27 -2.52
CA SER A 375 -8.08 12.42 -1.36
C SER A 375 -8.03 13.84 -0.81
N VAL A 376 -8.01 14.86 -1.67
CA VAL A 376 -7.98 16.26 -1.22
C VAL A 376 -9.23 16.64 -0.44
N PHE A 377 -10.39 16.09 -0.83
CA PHE A 377 -11.68 16.38 -0.19
C PHE A 377 -12.09 15.32 0.84
N PHE A 378 -11.15 14.52 1.37
CA PHE A 378 -11.49 13.45 2.32
C PHE A 378 -12.20 13.95 3.59
N MET A 379 -11.90 15.19 4.01
CA MET A 379 -12.52 15.84 5.18
C MET A 379 -13.96 16.33 4.93
N PHE A 380 -14.41 16.38 3.67
CA PHE A 380 -15.74 16.86 3.30
C PHE A 380 -16.60 15.71 2.77
N PRO A 381 -17.45 15.10 3.62
CA PRO A 381 -18.33 14.02 3.19
C PRO A 381 -19.18 14.43 1.97
N GLY A 382 -19.17 13.61 0.93
CA GLY A 382 -20.00 13.79 -0.27
C GLY A 382 -19.48 14.76 -1.33
N ILE A 383 -18.53 15.65 -1.02
CA ILE A 383 -17.96 16.59 -1.98
C ILE A 383 -16.75 15.95 -2.67
N LYS A 384 -16.91 15.53 -3.92
CA LYS A 384 -15.86 14.83 -4.69
C LYS A 384 -15.88 15.29 -6.15
N PRO A 385 -14.72 15.63 -6.75
CA PRO A 385 -14.63 16.10 -8.13
C PRO A 385 -14.56 14.97 -9.18
N MET A 386 -14.60 13.70 -8.76
CA MET A 386 -14.31 12.55 -9.64
C MET A 386 -15.19 12.52 -10.89
N ALA A 387 -16.51 12.62 -10.72
CA ALA A 387 -17.45 12.60 -11.85
C ALA A 387 -17.21 13.77 -12.81
N ALA A 388 -16.87 14.96 -12.30
CA ALA A 388 -16.57 16.11 -13.15
C ALA A 388 -15.36 15.86 -14.06
N VAL A 389 -14.29 15.28 -13.52
CA VAL A 389 -13.09 14.91 -14.31
C VAL A 389 -13.42 13.83 -15.35
N VAL A 390 -14.20 12.82 -14.97
CA VAL A 390 -14.63 11.73 -15.87
C VAL A 390 -15.48 12.26 -17.03
N ILE A 391 -16.45 13.15 -16.74
CA ILE A 391 -17.31 13.80 -17.75
C ILE A 391 -16.47 14.60 -18.75
N VAL A 392 -15.58 15.45 -18.24
CA VAL A 392 -14.68 16.27 -19.07
C VAL A 392 -13.77 15.38 -19.94
N THR A 393 -13.34 14.25 -19.40
CA THR A 393 -12.49 13.28 -20.12
C THR A 393 -13.26 12.59 -21.24
N GLY A 394 -14.51 12.16 -20.98
CA GLY A 394 -15.39 11.61 -22.01
C GLY A 394 -15.64 12.58 -23.16
N ILE A 395 -15.94 13.85 -22.84
CA ILE A 395 -16.21 14.90 -23.85
C ILE A 395 -14.97 15.21 -24.71
N SER A 396 -13.77 15.23 -24.10
CA SER A 396 -12.54 15.66 -24.77
C SER A 396 -11.78 14.55 -25.51
N LEU A 397 -11.79 13.33 -24.97
CA LEU A 397 -11.00 12.19 -25.47
C LEU A 397 -11.85 11.06 -26.08
N GLY A 398 -13.17 11.09 -25.88
CA GLY A 398 -14.14 10.13 -26.43
C GLY A 398 -14.72 9.17 -25.39
N ALA A 399 -15.75 8.42 -25.81
CA ALA A 399 -16.53 7.53 -24.93
C ALA A 399 -15.67 6.45 -24.24
N GLU A 400 -14.79 5.79 -24.99
CA GLU A 400 -13.85 4.77 -24.46
C GLU A 400 -12.93 5.33 -23.37
N ALA A 401 -12.32 6.48 -23.63
CA ALA A 401 -11.44 7.14 -22.68
C ALA A 401 -12.21 7.59 -21.43
N GLY A 402 -13.45 8.07 -21.61
CA GLY A 402 -14.36 8.40 -20.51
C GLY A 402 -14.68 7.18 -19.64
N PHE A 403 -15.06 6.05 -20.25
CA PHE A 403 -15.36 4.83 -19.52
C PHE A 403 -14.15 4.32 -18.73
N LEU A 404 -13.00 4.19 -19.40
CA LEU A 404 -11.76 3.74 -18.78
C LEU A 404 -11.33 4.66 -17.63
N THR A 405 -11.46 5.98 -17.82
CA THR A 405 -11.12 6.94 -16.76
C THR A 405 -12.04 6.76 -15.56
N GLY A 406 -13.34 6.59 -15.78
CA GLY A 406 -14.32 6.36 -14.72
C GLY A 406 -14.08 5.05 -13.96
N SER A 407 -13.89 3.94 -14.67
CA SER A 407 -13.69 2.61 -14.08
C SER A 407 -12.39 2.55 -13.27
N LEU A 408 -11.26 2.97 -13.85
CA LEU A 408 -9.96 2.93 -13.18
C LEU A 408 -9.87 3.91 -12.02
N THR A 409 -10.50 5.09 -12.12
CA THR A 409 -10.56 6.02 -11.00
C THR A 409 -11.25 5.38 -9.79
N MET A 410 -12.37 4.67 -9.98
CA MET A 410 -13.05 4.00 -8.86
C MET A 410 -12.21 2.88 -8.26
N LEU A 411 -11.57 2.06 -9.10
CA LEU A 411 -10.69 0.99 -8.65
C LEU A 411 -9.54 1.54 -7.79
N LEU A 412 -8.77 2.49 -8.33
CA LEU A 412 -7.60 3.06 -7.65
C LEU A 412 -7.99 3.85 -6.40
N SER A 413 -9.08 4.62 -6.48
CA SER A 413 -9.68 5.29 -5.32
C SER A 413 -9.99 4.29 -4.20
N ASN A 414 -10.64 3.18 -4.53
CA ASN A 414 -11.05 2.20 -3.52
C ASN A 414 -9.87 1.41 -2.96
N MET A 415 -8.77 1.26 -3.71
CA MET A 415 -7.53 0.72 -3.14
C MET A 415 -6.96 1.61 -2.02
N LEU A 416 -7.14 2.94 -2.12
CA LEU A 416 -6.67 3.89 -1.11
C LEU A 416 -7.64 4.05 0.07
N PHE A 417 -8.95 4.04 -0.18
CA PHE A 417 -9.98 4.37 0.82
C PHE A 417 -10.79 3.18 1.32
N GLY A 418 -10.44 1.96 0.89
CA GLY A 418 -11.17 0.74 1.20
C GLY A 418 -12.01 0.23 0.03
N GLN A 419 -11.95 -1.08 -0.17
CA GLN A 419 -12.61 -1.82 -1.23
C GLN A 419 -13.63 -2.79 -0.66
N GLY A 420 -14.70 -3.06 -1.40
CA GLY A 420 -15.73 -3.99 -0.99
C GLY A 420 -16.57 -4.50 -2.17
N PRO A 421 -17.64 -5.27 -1.88
CA PRO A 421 -18.56 -5.82 -2.89
C PRO A 421 -19.19 -4.76 -3.81
N TRP A 422 -19.24 -3.51 -3.37
CA TRP A 422 -19.72 -2.37 -4.15
C TRP A 422 -18.73 -1.86 -5.22
N THR A 423 -17.45 -2.24 -5.15
CA THR A 423 -16.41 -1.71 -6.05
C THR A 423 -16.71 -1.95 -7.54
N PRO A 424 -17.07 -3.17 -8.00
CA PRO A 424 -17.41 -3.41 -9.41
C PRO A 424 -18.56 -2.53 -9.90
N TRP A 425 -19.57 -2.32 -9.05
CA TRP A 425 -20.73 -1.49 -9.35
C TRP A 425 -20.34 -0.01 -9.50
N GLN A 426 -19.45 0.48 -8.63
CA GLN A 426 -18.92 1.85 -8.74
C GLN A 426 -18.11 2.02 -10.02
N MET A 427 -17.24 1.06 -10.34
CA MET A 427 -16.43 1.07 -11.57
C MET A 427 -17.33 1.16 -12.81
N PHE A 428 -18.36 0.31 -12.88
CA PHE A 428 -19.32 0.32 -13.99
C PHE A 428 -20.11 1.63 -14.05
N SER A 429 -20.65 2.09 -12.92
CA SER A 429 -21.47 3.31 -12.86
C SER A 429 -20.69 4.55 -13.29
N MET A 430 -19.48 4.73 -12.75
CA MET A 430 -18.64 5.88 -13.08
C MET A 430 -18.11 5.79 -14.52
N GLY A 431 -17.76 4.59 -14.97
CA GLY A 431 -17.40 4.36 -16.37
C GLY A 431 -18.55 4.73 -17.32
N LEU A 432 -19.78 4.30 -17.01
CA LEU A 432 -20.96 4.58 -17.84
C LEU A 432 -21.25 6.08 -17.97
N ILE A 433 -21.02 6.86 -16.91
CA ILE A 433 -21.10 8.34 -16.97
C ILE A 433 -20.10 8.88 -18.00
N GLY A 434 -18.85 8.41 -17.97
CA GLY A 434 -17.81 8.81 -18.91
C GLY A 434 -18.11 8.40 -20.36
N LEU A 435 -18.62 7.17 -20.56
CA LEU A 435 -19.07 6.68 -21.86
C LEU A 435 -20.15 7.60 -22.44
N LEU A 436 -21.23 7.84 -21.69
CA LEU A 436 -22.36 8.64 -22.13
C LEU A 436 -21.97 10.10 -22.41
N ALA A 437 -21.09 10.67 -21.59
CA ALA A 437 -20.55 12.01 -21.84
C ALA A 437 -19.82 12.07 -23.20
N GLY A 438 -19.02 11.05 -23.53
CA GLY A 438 -18.33 10.97 -24.81
C GLY A 438 -19.24 10.68 -26.01
N LEU A 439 -20.26 9.82 -25.85
CA LEU A 439 -21.24 9.56 -26.90
C LEU A 439 -22.08 10.81 -27.23
N LEU A 440 -22.52 11.55 -26.20
CA LEU A 440 -23.23 12.81 -26.38
C LEU A 440 -22.35 13.89 -27.03
N ALA A 441 -21.06 13.93 -26.71
CA ALA A 441 -20.11 14.82 -27.36
C ALA A 441 -19.93 14.48 -28.84
N THR A 442 -19.92 13.20 -29.22
CA THR A 442 -19.88 12.79 -30.64
C THR A 442 -21.14 13.25 -31.40
N ALA A 443 -22.31 13.25 -30.75
CA ALA A 443 -23.56 13.72 -31.35
C ALA A 443 -23.67 15.26 -31.42
N GLY A 444 -22.88 16.00 -30.64
CA GLY A 444 -22.93 17.46 -30.61
C GLY A 444 -21.98 18.09 -29.59
N LYS A 445 -20.67 18.11 -29.91
CA LYS A 445 -19.60 18.58 -29.03
C LYS A 445 -19.82 20.01 -28.53
N GLU A 446 -20.09 20.95 -29.45
CA GLU A 446 -20.34 22.36 -29.11
C GLU A 446 -21.54 22.55 -28.16
N ARG A 447 -22.56 21.68 -28.26
CA ARG A 447 -23.71 21.70 -27.36
C ARG A 447 -23.32 21.22 -25.97
N MET A 448 -22.49 20.17 -25.88
CA MET A 448 -22.02 19.60 -24.62
C MET A 448 -21.01 20.49 -23.90
N GLU A 449 -20.20 21.27 -24.61
CA GLU A 449 -19.22 22.21 -24.02
C GLU A 449 -19.86 23.45 -23.38
N LYS A 450 -21.14 23.72 -23.65
CA LYS A 450 -21.89 24.80 -22.99
C LYS A 450 -21.99 24.52 -21.50
N ARG A 451 -21.71 25.53 -20.67
CA ARG A 451 -21.77 25.44 -19.19
C ARG A 451 -23.10 24.89 -18.69
N SER A 452 -24.21 25.30 -19.29
CA SER A 452 -25.55 24.81 -18.95
C SER A 452 -25.72 23.31 -19.20
N SER A 453 -25.22 22.81 -20.34
CA SER A 453 -25.28 21.40 -20.70
C SER A 453 -24.37 20.56 -19.79
N LEU A 454 -23.16 21.04 -19.49
CA LEU A 454 -22.25 20.40 -18.53
C LEU A 454 -22.88 20.27 -17.15
N CYS A 455 -23.46 21.35 -16.64
CA CYS A 455 -24.10 21.34 -15.32
C CYS A 455 -25.35 20.46 -15.32
N LEU A 456 -26.17 20.51 -16.37
CA LEU A 456 -27.36 19.66 -16.46
C LEU A 456 -26.99 18.17 -16.51
N PHE A 457 -26.00 17.82 -17.33
CA PHE A 457 -25.49 16.45 -17.39
C PHE A 457 -24.83 16.04 -16.06
N GLY A 458 -24.04 16.92 -15.45
CA GLY A 458 -23.41 16.71 -14.14
C GLY A 458 -24.39 16.62 -12.96
N LEU A 459 -25.61 17.14 -13.11
CA LEU A 459 -26.70 16.97 -12.15
C LEU A 459 -27.40 15.61 -12.35
N ILE A 460 -27.76 15.30 -13.60
CA ILE A 460 -28.53 14.10 -13.94
C ILE A 460 -27.68 12.83 -13.76
N SER A 461 -26.40 12.88 -14.15
CA SER A 461 -25.57 11.68 -14.20
C SER A 461 -25.30 11.04 -12.82
N PRO A 462 -24.92 11.77 -11.76
CA PRO A 462 -24.74 11.16 -10.45
C PRO A 462 -26.07 10.73 -9.82
N LEU A 463 -27.17 11.43 -10.10
CA LEU A 463 -28.48 11.12 -9.52
C LEU A 463 -29.14 9.90 -10.17
N VAL A 464 -29.18 9.84 -11.50
CA VAL A 464 -29.90 8.81 -12.23
C VAL A 464 -29.02 7.60 -12.53
N ILE A 465 -27.78 7.84 -12.97
CA ILE A 465 -26.89 6.74 -13.39
C ILE A 465 -26.18 6.17 -12.17
N TYR A 466 -25.41 6.99 -11.46
CA TYR A 466 -24.64 6.50 -10.31
C TYR A 466 -25.56 6.08 -9.18
N GLY A 467 -26.45 6.96 -8.72
CA GLY A 467 -27.42 6.69 -7.67
C GLY A 467 -28.34 5.52 -8.02
N GLY A 468 -28.90 5.49 -9.24
CA GLY A 468 -29.77 4.39 -9.69
C GLY A 468 -29.07 3.03 -9.62
N ILE A 469 -27.84 2.91 -10.15
CA ILE A 469 -27.10 1.64 -10.13
C ILE A 469 -26.64 1.31 -8.71
N MET A 470 -26.13 2.29 -7.96
CA MET A 470 -25.59 2.05 -6.62
C MET A 470 -26.68 1.70 -5.60
N ASN A 471 -27.86 2.35 -5.66
CA ASN A 471 -28.99 2.00 -4.80
C ASN A 471 -29.52 0.61 -5.11
N PHE A 472 -29.56 0.23 -6.39
CA PHE A 472 -29.88 -1.14 -6.79
C PHE A 472 -28.83 -2.16 -6.30
N ALA A 473 -27.55 -1.83 -6.41
CA ALA A 473 -26.48 -2.68 -5.89
C ALA A 473 -26.61 -2.85 -4.37
N SER A 474 -26.88 -1.76 -3.63
CA SER A 474 -27.12 -1.78 -2.19
C SER A 474 -28.30 -2.69 -1.81
N LEU A 475 -29.38 -2.66 -2.59
CA LEU A 475 -30.52 -3.58 -2.42
C LEU A 475 -30.09 -5.05 -2.54
N LEU A 476 -29.31 -5.39 -3.59
CA LEU A 476 -28.81 -6.75 -3.79
C LEU A 476 -27.86 -7.21 -2.68
N MET A 477 -26.99 -6.31 -2.20
CA MET A 477 -25.98 -6.63 -1.18
C MET A 477 -26.56 -6.69 0.24
N MET A 478 -27.70 -6.04 0.51
CA MET A 478 -28.21 -5.84 1.88
C MET A 478 -29.53 -6.58 2.17
N SER A 479 -30.33 -6.90 1.14
CA SER A 479 -31.65 -7.52 1.32
C SER A 479 -31.71 -8.97 0.80
N TYR A 480 -32.10 -9.91 1.66
CA TYR A 480 -32.37 -11.31 1.27
C TYR A 480 -33.71 -11.49 0.52
N THR A 481 -34.60 -10.50 0.56
CA THR A 481 -35.87 -10.50 -0.18
C THR A 481 -36.08 -9.18 -0.90
N ILE A 482 -36.25 -9.23 -2.22
CA ILE A 482 -36.54 -8.07 -3.05
C ILE A 482 -38.06 -7.90 -3.07
N ASN A 483 -38.58 -6.94 -2.30
CA ASN A 483 -39.99 -6.55 -2.32
C ASN A 483 -40.13 -5.06 -2.71
N LYS A 484 -41.35 -4.62 -3.03
CA LYS A 484 -41.57 -3.24 -3.52
C LYS A 484 -41.20 -2.22 -2.45
N GLU A 485 -41.45 -2.57 -1.20
CA GLU A 485 -41.22 -1.74 -0.03
C GLU A 485 -39.71 -1.52 0.20
N SER A 486 -38.88 -2.56 0.08
CA SER A 486 -37.42 -2.45 0.24
C SER A 486 -36.77 -1.66 -0.89
N ILE A 487 -37.26 -1.80 -2.13
CA ILE A 487 -36.82 -0.98 -3.27
C ILE A 487 -37.10 0.50 -2.98
N ILE A 488 -38.34 0.83 -2.60
CA ILE A 488 -38.74 2.22 -2.32
C ILE A 488 -37.93 2.79 -1.15
N ALA A 489 -37.77 2.03 -0.07
CA ALA A 489 -37.03 2.47 1.11
C ALA A 489 -35.57 2.79 0.80
N ILE A 490 -34.87 1.92 0.07
CA ILE A 490 -33.45 2.14 -0.26
C ILE A 490 -33.30 3.33 -1.19
N TYR A 491 -34.11 3.44 -2.24
CA TYR A 491 -34.04 4.58 -3.16
C TYR A 491 -34.35 5.91 -2.46
N LEU A 492 -35.37 5.96 -1.59
CA LEU A 492 -35.67 7.15 -0.80
C LEU A 492 -34.52 7.52 0.15
N SER A 493 -33.90 6.52 0.79
CA SER A 493 -32.77 6.75 1.70
C SER A 493 -31.49 7.20 0.97
N GLY A 494 -31.33 6.84 -0.31
CA GLY A 494 -30.18 7.21 -1.14
C GLY A 494 -30.22 8.65 -1.68
N ILE A 495 -31.41 9.23 -1.84
CA ILE A 495 -31.61 10.57 -2.44
C ILE A 495 -30.71 11.65 -1.84
N PRO A 496 -30.57 11.80 -0.50
CA PRO A 496 -29.72 12.86 0.07
C PRO A 496 -28.25 12.73 -0.34
N VAL A 497 -27.73 11.49 -0.39
CA VAL A 497 -26.33 11.22 -0.76
C VAL A 497 -26.11 11.42 -2.26
N ASP A 498 -27.05 10.93 -3.08
CA ASP A 498 -27.01 11.08 -4.53
C ASP A 498 -27.10 12.56 -4.94
N LEU A 499 -27.97 13.33 -4.27
CA LEU A 499 -28.10 14.77 -4.49
C LEU A 499 -26.82 15.51 -4.10
N LEU A 500 -26.18 15.13 -2.99
CA LEU A 500 -24.92 15.72 -2.55
C LEU A 500 -23.81 15.50 -3.59
N HIS A 501 -23.71 14.29 -4.14
CA HIS A 501 -22.79 13.98 -5.23
C HIS A 501 -23.10 14.74 -6.52
N ALA A 502 -24.38 14.89 -6.86
CA ALA A 502 -24.82 15.66 -8.02
C ALA A 502 -24.47 17.14 -7.88
N VAL A 503 -24.80 17.76 -6.73
CA VAL A 503 -24.49 19.17 -6.44
C VAL A 503 -22.98 19.42 -6.47
N SER A 504 -22.20 18.54 -5.84
CA SER A 504 -20.73 18.60 -5.89
C SER A 504 -20.22 18.60 -7.34
N THR A 505 -20.71 17.66 -8.16
CA THR A 505 -20.32 17.53 -9.58
C THR A 505 -20.66 18.80 -10.37
N VAL A 506 -21.84 19.37 -10.15
CA VAL A 506 -22.28 20.62 -10.77
C VAL A 506 -21.36 21.78 -10.40
N VAL A 507 -21.00 21.91 -9.12
CA VAL A 507 -20.10 22.99 -8.65
C VAL A 507 -18.75 22.90 -9.35
N PHE A 508 -18.14 21.71 -9.41
CA PHE A 508 -16.86 21.53 -10.09
C PHE A 508 -16.94 21.77 -11.61
N LEU A 509 -18.02 21.35 -12.27
CA LEU A 509 -18.21 21.60 -13.70
C LEU A 509 -18.50 23.07 -14.01
N ALA A 510 -19.26 23.76 -13.15
CA ALA A 510 -19.58 25.17 -13.30
C ALA A 510 -18.33 26.06 -13.19
N VAL A 511 -17.46 25.76 -12.22
CA VAL A 511 -16.22 26.51 -11.97
C VAL A 511 -15.09 26.08 -12.90
N GLY A 512 -14.83 24.78 -13.00
CA GLY A 512 -13.63 24.22 -13.63
C GLY A 512 -13.85 23.49 -14.95
N GLY A 513 -15.09 23.14 -15.32
CA GLY A 513 -15.37 22.29 -16.48
C GLY A 513 -14.88 22.87 -17.81
N LYS A 514 -15.29 24.10 -18.14
CA LYS A 514 -14.86 24.77 -19.39
C LYS A 514 -13.35 25.06 -19.43
N PRO A 515 -12.73 25.64 -18.38
CA PRO A 515 -11.27 25.83 -18.35
C PRO A 515 -10.48 24.53 -18.53
N MET A 516 -10.95 23.44 -17.95
CA MET A 516 -10.31 22.13 -18.06
C MET A 516 -10.42 21.56 -19.47
N LEU A 517 -11.58 21.66 -20.11
CA LEU A 517 -11.78 21.29 -21.52
C LEU A 517 -10.83 22.04 -22.45
N GLU A 518 -10.76 23.37 -22.32
CA GLU A 518 -9.85 24.20 -23.13
C GLU A 518 -8.39 23.82 -22.93
N LYS A 519 -7.99 23.47 -21.70
CA LYS A 519 -6.62 23.08 -21.38
C LYS A 519 -6.27 21.71 -21.97
N ILE A 520 -7.19 20.74 -21.89
CA ILE A 520 -7.02 19.42 -22.51
C ILE A 520 -6.93 19.57 -24.03
N GLU A 521 -7.77 20.41 -24.65
CA GLU A 521 -7.75 20.64 -26.08
C GLU A 521 -6.46 21.32 -26.56
N ARG A 522 -5.92 22.27 -25.78
CA ARG A 522 -4.59 22.84 -26.03
C ARG A 522 -3.49 21.78 -25.97
N VAL A 523 -3.53 20.88 -24.99
CA VAL A 523 -2.57 19.78 -24.85
C VAL A 523 -2.69 18.82 -26.05
N LYS A 524 -3.91 18.47 -26.45
CA LYS A 524 -4.18 17.65 -27.65
C LYS A 524 -3.53 18.27 -28.89
N LYS A 525 -3.79 19.55 -29.14
CA LYS A 525 -3.25 20.29 -30.28
C LYS A 525 -1.72 20.38 -30.24
N LYS A 526 -1.14 20.70 -29.07
CA LYS A 526 0.32 20.82 -28.89
C LYS A 526 1.06 19.51 -29.15
N HIS A 527 0.45 18.38 -28.79
CA HIS A 527 1.09 17.08 -28.85
C HIS A 527 0.66 16.21 -30.06
N GLY A 528 -0.21 16.73 -30.94
CA GLY A 528 -0.71 16.02 -32.11
C GLY A 528 -1.61 14.84 -31.77
N ILE A 529 -2.44 15.00 -30.73
CA ILE A 529 -3.40 13.99 -30.29
C ILE A 529 -4.78 14.42 -30.84
N GLU A 530 -5.06 14.14 -32.11
CA GLU A 530 -6.40 14.36 -32.67
C GLU A 530 -7.32 13.15 -32.46
#